data_AF-A0A0P7XBT7-F1
#
_entry.id   AF-A0A0P7XBT7-F1
#
_cell.length_a   1.000
_cell.length_b   1.000
_cell.length_c   1.000
_cell.angle_alpha   90.00
_cell.angle_beta   90.00
_cell.angle_gamma   90.00
#
_symmetry.space_group_name_H-M   'P 1'
#
loop_
_entity.id
_entity.type
_entity.pdbx_description
1 polymer ?
#
loop_
_entity_poly.entity_id
_entity_poly.type
_entity_poly.pdbx_seq_one_letter_code
_entity_poly.pdbx_strand_id
1 'polypeptide(L)'
;MISLVLLCCMSCAVHDNVDLTVQSKEELEQKLRTETEKEDLISVAYAVVKNDEILHSGALGYADTANEVLARENTRYLVASISKTITAVALMQLVDHTI
;
A
#
# COMPACT_ATOMS: atom_id res chain seq x y z
N MET A 1 -42.56 -0.56 7.25
CA MET A 1 -41.35 -0.66 8.08
C MET A 1 -40.12 -0.62 7.17
N ILE A 2 -39.93 0.50 6.48
CA ILE A 2 -38.71 0.84 5.72
C ILE A 2 -38.31 2.18 6.32
N SER A 3 -37.66 2.08 7.47
CA SER A 3 -37.16 3.21 8.23
C SER A 3 -35.72 3.42 7.79
N LEU A 4 -35.44 4.62 7.29
CA LEU A 4 -34.23 5.34 7.66
C LEU A 4 -32.89 4.69 7.24
N VAL A 5 -32.59 4.69 5.93
CA VAL A 5 -31.20 4.77 5.46
C VAL A 5 -30.77 6.23 5.58
N LEU A 6 -30.57 6.66 6.82
CA LEU A 6 -29.80 7.83 7.20
C LEU A 6 -28.68 7.29 8.08
N LEU A 7 -27.45 7.80 7.89
CA LEU A 7 -26.24 7.59 8.70
C LEU A 7 -25.17 6.67 8.05
N CYS A 8 -24.35 7.20 7.15
CA CYS A 8 -23.07 7.81 7.53
C CYS A 8 -22.27 8.23 6.27
N CYS A 9 -22.60 9.39 5.68
CA CYS A 9 -21.72 10.08 4.72
C CYS A 9 -20.70 10.97 5.46
N MET A 10 -20.06 10.46 6.52
CA MET A 10 -19.08 11.23 7.31
C MET A 10 -17.78 10.44 7.44
N SER A 11 -17.02 10.45 6.36
CA SER A 11 -15.67 11.00 6.36
C SER A 11 -15.21 11.14 4.92
N CYS A 12 -15.62 12.22 4.26
CA CYS A 12 -14.68 12.87 3.34
C CYS A 12 -13.58 13.46 4.23
N ALA A 13 -12.70 12.60 4.74
CA ALA A 13 -11.42 13.07 5.24
C ALA A 13 -10.75 13.76 4.06
N VAL A 14 -10.39 15.02 4.29
CA VAL A 14 -9.65 15.91 3.40
C VAL A 14 -8.77 15.09 2.45
N HIS A 15 -9.12 15.08 1.17
CA HIS A 15 -8.21 14.62 0.13
C HIS A 15 -7.18 15.75 0.01
N ASP A 16 -6.10 15.66 0.80
CA ASP A 16 -4.88 16.37 0.43
C ASP A 16 -4.61 15.92 -1.00
N ASN A 17 -4.60 16.87 -1.94
CA ASN A 17 -4.25 16.61 -3.32
C ASN A 17 -2.73 16.35 -3.32
N VAL A 18 -2.35 15.15 -2.87
CA VAL A 18 -0.98 14.67 -2.96
C VAL A 18 -0.70 14.55 -4.44
N ASP A 19 0.17 15.42 -4.95
CA ASP A 19 0.67 15.33 -6.31
C ASP A 19 1.54 14.07 -6.42
N LEU A 20 0.90 13.00 -6.87
CA LEU A 20 1.50 11.69 -7.12
C LEU A 20 2.32 11.66 -8.41
N THR A 21 2.42 12.79 -9.14
CA THR A 21 3.35 12.84 -10.27
C THR A 21 4.78 12.83 -9.75
N VAL A 22 5.58 11.91 -10.28
CA VAL A 22 6.98 11.74 -9.91
C VAL A 22 7.78 11.56 -11.19
N GLN A 23 8.84 12.36 -11.36
CA GLN A 23 9.62 12.42 -12.60
C GLN A 23 10.92 11.63 -12.52
N SER A 24 11.33 11.19 -11.32
CA SER A 24 12.57 10.43 -11.10
C SER A 24 12.46 9.49 -9.89
N LYS A 25 13.36 8.49 -9.84
CA LYS A 25 13.48 7.59 -8.69
C LYS A 25 13.81 8.36 -7.41
N GLU A 26 14.70 9.35 -7.52
CA GLU A 26 15.18 10.13 -6.39
C GLU A 26 14.04 10.97 -5.78
N GLU A 27 13.20 11.55 -6.63
CA GLU A 27 12.00 12.26 -6.19
C GLU A 27 11.00 11.31 -5.51
N LEU A 28 10.81 10.08 -6.04
CA LEU A 28 9.96 9.06 -5.40
C LEU A 28 10.46 8.77 -3.98
N GLU A 29 11.75 8.46 -3.84
CA GLU A 29 12.37 8.12 -2.57
C GLU A 29 12.31 9.30 -1.58
N GLN A 30 12.47 10.53 -2.05
CA GLN A 30 12.34 11.73 -1.22
C GLN A 30 10.90 11.95 -0.73
N LYS A 31 9.90 11.76 -1.60
CA LYS A 31 8.49 11.83 -1.20
C LYS A 31 8.15 10.73 -0.20
N LEU A 32 8.59 9.49 -0.45
CA LEU A 32 8.39 8.37 0.47
C LEU A 32 9.02 8.64 1.84
N ARG A 33 10.23 9.20 1.90
CA ARG A 33 10.87 9.60 3.17
C ARG A 33 10.05 10.64 3.91
N THR A 34 9.64 11.70 3.20
CA THR A 34 8.83 12.79 3.78
C THR A 34 7.53 12.25 4.38
N GLU A 35 6.80 11.40 3.66
CA GLU A 35 5.53 10.85 4.17
C GLU A 35 5.76 9.82 5.28
N THR A 36 6.82 9.01 5.20
CA THR A 36 7.18 8.05 6.27
C THR A 36 7.49 8.77 7.57
N GLU A 37 8.22 9.89 7.52
CA GLU A 37 8.53 10.73 8.69
C GLU A 37 7.30 11.46 9.21
N LYS A 38 6.47 12.02 8.31
CA LYS A 38 5.24 12.74 8.68
C LYS A 38 4.22 11.86 9.40
N GLU A 39 4.09 10.61 8.98
CA GLU A 39 3.12 9.65 9.51
C GLU A 39 3.73 8.73 10.60
N ASP A 40 4.94 9.02 11.07
CA ASP A 40 5.67 8.24 12.08
C ASP A 40 5.74 6.73 11.76
N LEU A 41 5.89 6.40 10.46
CA LEU A 41 5.96 5.01 10.00
C LEU A 41 7.34 4.42 10.28
N ILE A 42 7.36 3.29 10.99
CA ILE A 42 8.61 2.56 11.32
C ILE A 42 9.32 2.03 10.07
N SER A 43 8.54 1.58 9.09
CA SER A 43 9.08 1.04 7.85
C SER A 43 8.02 0.97 6.75
N VAL A 44 8.48 1.13 5.51
CA VAL A 44 7.70 0.89 4.29
C VAL A 44 8.57 0.16 3.27
N ALA A 45 7.98 -0.80 2.55
CA ALA A 45 8.58 -1.39 1.35
C ALA A 45 7.67 -1.08 0.15
N TYR A 46 8.27 -0.86 -1.01
CA TYR A 46 7.55 -0.48 -2.23
C TYR A 46 8.16 -1.14 -3.47
N ALA A 47 7.34 -1.26 -4.51
CA ALA A 47 7.74 -1.67 -5.84
C ALA A 47 6.93 -0.90 -6.89
N VAL A 48 7.60 -0.46 -7.95
CA VAL A 48 7.02 0.19 -9.13
C VAL A 48 7.09 -0.80 -10.28
N VAL A 49 5.93 -1.19 -10.81
CA VAL A 49 5.80 -2.19 -11.87
C VAL A 49 5.25 -1.53 -13.13
N LYS A 50 5.86 -1.83 -14.28
CA LYS A 50 5.38 -1.40 -15.60
C LYS A 50 5.64 -2.51 -16.61
N ASN A 51 4.64 -2.82 -17.44
CA ASN A 51 4.74 -3.88 -18.46
C ASN A 51 5.23 -5.21 -17.88
N ASP A 52 4.67 -5.61 -16.74
CA ASP A 52 5.00 -6.85 -16.02
C ASP A 52 6.44 -6.95 -15.47
N GLU A 53 7.21 -5.86 -15.54
CA GLU A 53 8.56 -5.78 -14.98
C GLU A 53 8.62 -4.82 -13.79
N ILE A 54 9.39 -5.19 -12.76
CA ILE A 54 9.73 -4.29 -11.66
C ILE A 54 10.75 -3.29 -12.17
N LEU A 55 10.34 -2.03 -12.33
CA LEU A 55 11.23 -0.94 -12.72
C LEU A 55 12.10 -0.48 -11.54
N HIS A 56 11.53 -0.41 -10.35
CA HIS A 56 12.23 -0.04 -9.12
C HIS A 56 11.56 -0.66 -7.91
N SER A 57 12.34 -1.00 -6.90
CA SER A 57 11.84 -1.45 -5.60
C SER A 57 12.83 -1.06 -4.51
N GLY A 58 12.32 -0.90 -3.29
CA GLY A 58 13.14 -0.56 -2.15
C GLY A 58 12.35 -0.61 -0.85
N ALA A 59 13.02 -0.26 0.23
CA ALA A 59 12.40 -0.10 1.53
C ALA A 59 13.08 1.01 2.33
N LEU A 60 12.33 1.56 3.27
CA LEU A 60 12.77 2.57 4.23
C LEU A 60 12.52 2.06 5.66
N GLY A 61 13.32 2.54 6.60
CA GLY A 61 13.17 2.26 8.02
C GLY A 61 13.68 0.88 8.44
N TYR A 62 13.14 0.37 9.54
CA TYR A 62 13.60 -0.87 10.18
C TYR A 62 12.52 -1.96 10.15
N ALA A 63 12.90 -3.14 9.69
CA ALA A 63 12.06 -4.34 9.80
C ALA A 63 11.93 -4.79 11.26
N ASP A 64 12.98 -4.57 12.05
CA ASP A 64 13.01 -4.84 13.48
C ASP A 64 13.81 -3.73 14.18
N THR A 65 13.10 -2.87 14.92
CA THR A 65 13.70 -1.75 15.65
C THR A 65 14.48 -2.20 16.87
N ALA A 66 14.11 -3.32 17.50
CA ALA A 66 14.78 -3.81 18.70
C ALA A 66 16.16 -4.41 18.38
N ASN A 67 16.29 -4.99 17.18
CA ASN A 67 17.53 -5.61 16.70
C ASN A 67 18.24 -4.77 15.62
N GLU A 68 17.81 -3.52 15.39
CA GLU A 68 18.37 -2.61 14.38
C GLU A 68 18.45 -3.21 12.96
N VAL A 69 17.47 -4.05 12.60
CA VAL A 69 17.44 -4.70 11.28
C VAL A 69 16.77 -3.76 10.29
N LEU A 70 17.55 -3.27 9.32
CA LEU A 70 17.02 -2.46 8.21
C LEU A 70 16.01 -3.24 7.37
N ALA A 71 14.94 -2.55 6.98
CA ALA A 71 14.01 -3.08 6.01
C ALA A 71 14.66 -3.19 4.62
N ARG A 72 14.30 -4.25 3.92
CA ARG A 72 14.60 -4.51 2.50
C ARG A 72 13.31 -4.67 1.70
N GLU A 73 13.41 -4.62 0.37
CA GLU A 73 12.31 -4.81 -0.58
C GLU A 73 11.54 -6.13 -0.38
N ASN A 74 12.17 -7.15 0.22
CA ASN A 74 11.55 -8.44 0.53
C ASN A 74 11.10 -8.58 2.01
N THR A 75 11.10 -7.50 2.79
CA THR A 75 10.57 -7.51 4.16
C THR A 75 9.09 -7.85 4.13
N ARG A 76 8.66 -8.76 4.99
CA ARG A 76 7.27 -9.23 5.03
C ARG A 76 6.46 -8.42 6.04
N TYR A 77 5.35 -7.85 5.57
CA TYR A 77 4.40 -7.10 6.39
C TYR A 77 3.05 -7.83 6.45
N LEU A 78 2.26 -7.53 7.49
CA LEU A 78 0.87 -7.94 7.54
C LEU A 78 0.05 -7.02 6.62
N VAL A 79 -0.39 -7.52 5.47
CA VAL A 79 -1.09 -6.72 4.45
C VAL A 79 -2.58 -6.49 4.73
N ALA A 80 -3.11 -7.04 5.84
CA ALA A 80 -4.48 -6.86 6.32
C ALA A 80 -5.55 -6.95 5.21
N SER A 81 -6.33 -5.88 4.98
CA SER A 81 -7.45 -5.88 4.03
C SER A 81 -7.06 -6.10 2.57
N ILE A 82 -5.79 -5.93 2.19
CA ILE A 82 -5.29 -6.30 0.85
C ILE A 82 -5.50 -7.80 0.61
N SER A 83 -5.50 -8.64 1.65
CA SER A 83 -5.74 -10.08 1.52
C SER A 83 -7.07 -10.42 0.82
N LYS A 84 -8.07 -9.53 0.89
CA LYS A 84 -9.38 -9.73 0.24
C LYS A 84 -9.27 -9.79 -1.28
N THR A 85 -8.35 -9.04 -1.89
CA THR A 85 -8.16 -9.07 -3.35
C THR A 85 -7.61 -10.42 -3.79
N ILE A 86 -6.68 -11.00 -3.03
CA ILE A 86 -6.13 -12.33 -3.27
C ILE A 86 -7.23 -13.39 -3.16
N THR A 87 -8.03 -13.34 -2.09
CA THR A 87 -9.17 -14.28 -1.91
C THR A 87 -10.21 -14.13 -3.02
N ALA A 88 -10.52 -12.91 -3.44
CA ALA A 88 -11.45 -12.66 -4.54
C ALA A 88 -10.95 -13.25 -5.86
N VAL A 89 -9.66 -13.08 -6.18
CA VAL A 89 -9.06 -13.70 -7.38
C VAL A 89 -9.12 -15.23 -7.30
N ALA A 90 -8.78 -15.83 -6.16
CA ALA A 90 -8.87 -17.28 -5.98
C ALA A 90 -10.30 -17.80 -6.19
N LEU A 91 -11.31 -17.09 -5.68
CA LEU A 91 -12.72 -17.42 -5.93
C LEU A 91 -13.09 -17.31 -7.41
N MET A 92 -12.66 -16.23 -8.08
CA MET A 92 -12.93 -16.02 -9.51
C MET A 92 -12.29 -17.09 -10.38
N GLN A 93 -11.07 -17.54 -10.06
CA GLN A 93 -10.43 -18.67 -10.75
C GLN A 93 -11.28 -19.94 -10.65
N LEU A 94 -11.87 -20.23 -9.47
CA LEU A 94 -12.76 -21.38 -9.34
C LEU A 94 -14.02 -21.22 -10.19
N VAL A 95 -14.64 -20.04 -10.21
CA VAL A 95 -15.83 -19.79 -11.04
C VAL A 95 -15.52 -19.95 -12.54
N ASP A 96 -14.40 -19.38 -13.00
CA ASP A 96 -14.01 -19.40 -14.41
C ASP A 96 -13.61 -20.81 -14.89
N HIS A 97 -12.93 -21.60 -14.05
CA HIS A 97 -12.49 -22.96 -14.38
C HIS A 97 -13.54 -24.07 -14.14
N THR A 98 -14.72 -23.74 -13.59
CA THR A 98 -15.79 -24.73 -13.30
C THR A 98 -16.87 -24.77 -14.41
N ILE A 99 -16.76 -23.97 -15.46
CA ILE A 99 -17.66 -23.97 -16.63
C ILE A 99 -17.01 -24.71 -17.81
#